data_AF-A0A117SR48-F1
#
_entry.id   AF-A0A117SR48-F1
#
_cell.length_a   1.000
_cell.length_b   1.000
_cell.length_c   1.000
_cell.angle_alpha   90.00
_cell.angle_beta   90.00
_cell.angle_gamma   90.00
#
_symmetry.space_group_name_H-M   'P 1'
#
loop_
_entity.id
_entity.type
_entity.pdbx_description
1 polymer ?
#
loop_
_entity_poly.entity_id
_entity_poly.type
_entity_poly.pdbx_seq_one_letter_code
_entity_poly.pdbx_strand_id
1 'polypeptide(L)'
;MVNVREVFWSMVRNPELLMNYVRDLGLTIEPLCDDVKPLKCPPDAGDDFRTRFLVISYLYLRILLYEVQSLSGSDVNVEGIPELISDVITDMRLYNAPPKLFELVIRLSRELLHLSSSNV
;
A
#
# COMPACT_ATOMS: atom_id res chain seq x y z
N MET A 1 -16.17 -6.58 -6.80
CA MET A 1 -15.53 -7.06 -5.56
C MET A 1 -14.04 -7.13 -5.81
N VAL A 2 -13.26 -6.40 -5.03
CA VAL A 2 -11.79 -6.33 -5.18
C VAL A 2 -11.18 -6.80 -3.87
N ASN A 3 -10.36 -7.85 -3.92
CA ASN A 3 -9.60 -8.33 -2.76
C ASN A 3 -8.23 -7.62 -2.74
N VAL A 4 -8.09 -6.62 -1.87
CA VAL A 4 -6.90 -5.76 -1.85
C VAL A 4 -5.63 -6.50 -1.42
N ARG A 5 -5.78 -7.58 -0.65
CA ARG A 5 -4.66 -8.39 -0.17
C ARG A 5 -3.99 -9.15 -1.32
N GLU A 6 -4.78 -9.76 -2.21
CA GLU A 6 -4.25 -10.50 -3.36
C GLU A 6 -3.58 -9.56 -4.36
N VAL A 7 -4.20 -8.40 -4.61
CA VAL A 7 -3.67 -7.34 -5.47
C VAL A 7 -2.32 -6.85 -4.94
N PHE A 8 -2.25 -6.54 -3.64
CA PHE A 8 -1.02 -6.13 -2.97
C PHE A 8 0.11 -7.14 -3.19
N TRP A 9 -0.12 -8.42 -2.88
CA TRP A 9 0.93 -9.45 -3.00
C TRP A 9 1.36 -9.67 -4.46
N SER A 10 0.46 -9.46 -5.41
CA SER A 10 0.79 -9.48 -6.83
C SER A 10 1.72 -8.32 -7.21
N MET A 11 1.48 -7.11 -6.69
CA MET A 11 2.35 -5.96 -6.89
C MET A 11 3.73 -6.15 -6.26
N VAL A 12 3.82 -6.74 -5.06
CA VAL A 12 5.11 -7.05 -4.43
C VAL A 12 5.96 -7.97 -5.32
N ARG A 13 5.32 -8.97 -5.94
CA ARG A 13 5.98 -9.90 -6.87
C ARG A 13 6.33 -9.26 -8.20
N ASN A 14 5.48 -8.37 -8.72
CA ASN A 14 5.68 -7.63 -9.95
C ASN A 14 5.39 -6.12 -9.76
N PRO A 15 6.42 -5.30 -9.45
CA PRO A 15 6.27 -3.87 -9.19
C PRO A 15 5.67 -3.06 -10.34
N GLU A 16 5.78 -3.53 -11.59
CA GLU A 16 5.16 -2.88 -12.74
C GLU A 16 3.63 -2.76 -12.61
N LEU A 17 3.00 -3.69 -11.88
CA LEU A 17 1.57 -3.65 -11.61
C LEU A 17 1.20 -2.41 -10.77
N LEU A 18 2.04 -2.02 -9.80
CA LEU A 18 1.82 -0.79 -9.03
C LEU A 18 2.00 0.44 -9.93
N MET A 19 2.99 0.43 -10.82
CA MET A 19 3.25 1.55 -11.73
C MET A 19 2.11 1.77 -12.71
N ASN A 20 1.55 0.68 -13.26
CA ASN A 20 0.37 0.74 -14.11
C ASN A 20 -0.83 1.23 -13.32
N TYR A 21 -1.03 0.72 -12.10
CA TYR A 21 -2.13 1.14 -11.23
C TYR A 21 -2.10 2.65 -10.92
N VAL A 22 -0.93 3.18 -10.55
CA VAL A 22 -0.74 4.62 -10.32
C VAL A 22 -1.06 5.44 -11.56
N ARG A 23 -0.63 4.97 -12.75
CA ARG A 23 -0.91 5.63 -14.04
C ARG A 23 -2.40 5.61 -14.37
N ASP A 24 -3.08 4.49 -14.15
CA ASP A 24 -4.51 4.32 -14.44
C ASP A 24 -5.37 5.24 -13.54
N LEU A 25 -4.90 5.54 -12.33
CA LEU A 25 -5.50 6.53 -11.43
C LEU A 25 -5.17 7.99 -11.80
N GLY A 26 -4.37 8.22 -12.84
CA GLY A 26 -3.92 9.57 -13.23
C GLY A 26 -2.95 10.20 -12.22
N LEU A 27 -2.31 9.40 -11.38
CA LEU A 27 -1.36 9.85 -10.36
C LEU A 27 0.09 9.82 -10.89
N THR A 28 0.93 10.66 -10.29
CA THR A 28 2.37 10.70 -10.55
C THR A 28 3.11 9.97 -9.42
N ILE A 29 4.09 9.13 -9.74
CA ILE A 29 4.79 8.29 -8.75
C ILE A 29 5.78 9.08 -7.89
N GLU A 30 6.42 10.11 -8.45
CA GLU A 30 7.51 10.84 -7.80
C GLU A 30 7.07 11.46 -6.46
N PRO A 31 5.93 12.17 -6.35
CA PRO A 31 5.44 12.71 -5.07
C PRO A 31 5.00 11.64 -4.07
N LEU A 32 4.66 10.44 -4.55
CA LEU A 32 4.35 9.31 -3.68
C LEU A 32 5.62 8.72 -3.07
N CYS A 33 6.75 8.82 -3.76
CA CYS A 33 8.03 8.29 -3.32
C CYS A 33 8.75 9.16 -2.27
N ASP A 34 8.38 10.41 -2.03
CA ASP A 34 9.19 11.36 -1.22
C ASP A 34 9.56 10.83 0.17
N ASP A 35 8.62 10.18 0.87
CA ASP A 35 8.84 9.63 2.21
C ASP A 35 9.68 8.35 2.23
N VAL A 36 9.79 7.66 1.09
CA VAL A 36 10.44 6.35 0.95
C VAL A 36 11.58 6.34 -0.07
N LYS A 37 11.96 7.51 -0.58
CA LYS A 37 13.06 7.71 -1.53
C LYS A 37 14.38 7.07 -1.10
N PRO A 38 14.76 7.04 0.20
CA PRO A 38 15.96 6.34 0.65
C PRO A 38 15.95 4.83 0.42
N LEU A 39 14.78 4.22 0.18
CA LEU A 39 14.59 2.78 -0.01
C LEU A 39 14.52 2.37 -1.49
N LYS A 40 15.07 3.18 -2.40
CA LYS A 40 14.99 2.98 -3.86
C LYS A 40 13.53 2.92 -4.36
N CYS A 41 12.96 4.11 -4.59
CA CYS A 41 11.61 4.30 -5.10
C CYS A 41 11.65 5.08 -6.43
N PRO A 42 10.90 4.68 -7.47
CA PRO A 42 9.97 3.55 -7.50
C PRO A 42 10.65 2.17 -7.46
N PRO A 43 9.96 1.14 -6.95
CA PRO A 43 10.50 -0.22 -6.91
C PRO A 43 10.49 -0.85 -8.32
N ASP A 44 11.51 -1.65 -8.63
CA ASP A 44 11.66 -2.35 -9.91
C ASP A 44 11.84 -3.87 -9.73
N ALA A 45 11.75 -4.63 -10.82
CA ALA A 45 11.85 -6.10 -10.76
C ALA A 45 13.27 -6.61 -10.37
N GLY A 46 14.29 -5.77 -10.50
CA GLY A 46 15.67 -6.05 -10.08
C GLY A 46 15.91 -5.83 -8.58
N ASP A 47 14.98 -5.21 -7.87
CA ASP A 47 15.05 -5.03 -6.42
C ASP A 47 14.89 -6.34 -5.65
N ASP A 48 15.63 -6.45 -4.55
CA ASP A 48 15.45 -7.54 -3.62
C ASP A 48 14.02 -7.51 -3.04
N PHE A 49 13.54 -8.69 -2.64
CA PHE A 49 12.15 -8.85 -2.18
C PHE A 49 11.82 -7.93 -1.00
N ARG A 50 12.77 -7.73 -0.08
CA ARG A 50 12.56 -6.89 1.10
C ARG A 50 12.36 -5.43 0.67
N THR A 51 13.20 -4.91 -0.21
CA THR A 51 13.08 -3.54 -0.74
C THR A 51 11.72 -3.35 -1.42
N ARG A 52 11.33 -4.27 -2.31
CA ARG A 52 10.02 -4.23 -2.98
C ARG A 52 8.87 -4.23 -1.98
N PHE A 53 8.88 -5.17 -1.05
CA PHE A 53 7.84 -5.27 -0.03
C PHE A 53 7.69 -3.97 0.78
N LEU A 54 8.80 -3.40 1.26
CA LEU A 54 8.77 -2.20 2.09
C LEU A 54 8.23 -0.98 1.35
N VAL A 55 8.71 -0.74 0.13
CA VAL A 55 8.29 0.40 -0.69
C VAL A 55 6.84 0.25 -1.13
N ILE A 56 6.46 -0.93 -1.62
CA ILE A 56 5.10 -1.19 -2.13
C ILE A 56 4.09 -1.13 -0.98
N SER A 57 4.42 -1.63 0.21
CA SER A 57 3.53 -1.53 1.37
C SER A 57 3.14 -0.08 1.68
N TYR A 58 4.09 0.84 1.68
CA TYR A 58 3.79 2.24 1.92
C TYR A 58 3.00 2.86 0.77
N LEU A 59 3.45 2.67 -0.48
CA LEU A 59 2.79 3.26 -1.65
C LEU A 59 1.36 2.75 -1.82
N TYR A 60 1.17 1.44 -1.75
CA TYR A 60 -0.12 0.80 -1.93
C TYR A 60 -1.12 1.23 -0.84
N LEU A 61 -0.73 1.22 0.44
CA LEU A 61 -1.62 1.66 1.51
C LEU A 61 -1.98 3.15 1.39
N ARG A 62 -1.04 3.99 0.94
CA ARG A 62 -1.31 5.42 0.70
C ARG A 62 -2.32 5.63 -0.44
N ILE A 63 -2.18 4.88 -1.53
CA ILE A 63 -3.11 4.95 -2.67
C ILE A 63 -4.48 4.37 -2.28
N LEU A 64 -4.49 3.22 -1.60
CA LEU A 64 -5.71 2.58 -1.13
C LEU A 64 -6.49 3.51 -0.18
N LEU A 65 -5.80 4.24 0.69
CA LEU A 65 -6.45 5.22 1.57
C LEU A 65 -7.15 6.32 0.76
N TYR A 66 -6.47 6.87 -0.26
CA TYR A 66 -7.04 7.87 -1.16
C TYR A 66 -8.30 7.35 -1.87
N GLU A 67 -8.27 6.11 -2.36
CA GLU A 67 -9.42 5.48 -3.03
C GLU A 67 -10.57 5.19 -2.07
N VAL A 68 -10.29 4.61 -0.90
CA VAL A 68 -11.34 4.34 0.09
C VAL A 68 -12.01 5.65 0.54
N GLN A 69 -11.23 6.73 0.69
CA GLN A 69 -11.79 8.05 0.98
C GLN A 69 -12.69 8.58 -0.14
N SER A 70 -12.28 8.43 -1.41
CA SER A 70 -13.07 8.89 -2.56
C SER A 70 -14.34 8.07 -2.80
N LEU A 71 -14.36 6.81 -2.33
CA LEU A 71 -15.50 5.90 -2.40
C LEU A 71 -16.52 6.10 -1.26
N SER A 72 -16.30 7.05 -0.34
CA SER A 72 -17.24 7.33 0.74
C SER A 72 -18.63 7.67 0.18
N GLY A 73 -19.63 6.82 0.49
CA GLY A 73 -21.01 6.96 -0.02
C GLY A 73 -21.29 6.24 -1.34
N SER A 74 -20.38 5.39 -1.83
CA SER A 74 -20.61 4.49 -2.98
C SER A 74 -20.92 3.06 -2.53
N ASP A 75 -21.62 2.28 -3.36
CA ASP A 75 -21.93 0.85 -3.11
C ASP A 75 -20.74 -0.10 -3.34
N VAL A 76 -19.52 0.45 -3.48
CA VAL A 76 -18.32 -0.35 -3.75
C VAL A 76 -17.80 -0.98 -2.46
N ASN A 77 -17.96 -2.29 -2.31
CA ASN A 77 -17.37 -3.04 -1.21
C ASN A 77 -15.89 -3.36 -1.47
N VAL A 78 -15.00 -2.92 -0.57
CA VAL A 78 -13.56 -3.18 -0.58
C VAL A 78 -13.24 -4.20 0.51
N GLU A 79 -12.87 -5.41 0.12
CA GLU A 79 -12.64 -6.53 1.03
C GLU A 79 -11.14 -6.79 1.25
N GLY A 80 -10.79 -7.35 2.42
CA GLY A 80 -9.44 -7.80 2.72
C GLY A 80 -8.51 -6.75 3.34
N ILE A 81 -9.03 -5.57 3.73
CA ILE A 81 -8.24 -4.51 4.37
C ILE A 81 -7.63 -4.98 5.71
N PRO A 82 -8.38 -5.60 6.64
CA PRO A 82 -7.81 -6.05 7.91
C PRO A 82 -6.69 -7.08 7.74
N GLU A 83 -6.87 -8.05 6.84
CA GLU A 83 -5.90 -9.10 6.54
C GLU A 83 -4.65 -8.53 5.88
N LEU A 84 -4.81 -7.63 4.91
CA LEU A 84 -3.70 -6.91 4.29
C LEU A 84 -2.87 -6.15 5.33
N ILE A 85 -3.53 -5.41 6.22
CA ILE A 85 -2.84 -4.63 7.25
C ILE A 85 -2.10 -5.54 8.22
N SER A 86 -2.71 -6.66 8.62
CA SER A 86 -2.07 -7.66 9.47
C SER A 86 -0.80 -8.22 8.82
N ASP A 87 -0.88 -8.62 7.55
CA ASP A 87 0.26 -9.10 6.76
C ASP A 87 1.37 -8.03 6.70
N VAL A 88 1.03 -6.80 6.30
CA VAL A 88 1.99 -5.70 6.15
C VAL A 88 2.71 -5.39 7.46
N ILE A 89 1.98 -5.25 8.57
CA ILE A 89 2.58 -4.92 9.87
C ILE A 89 3.50 -6.04 10.35
N THR A 90 3.08 -7.29 10.20
CA THR A 90 3.86 -8.46 10.61
C THR A 90 5.16 -8.55 9.81
N ASP A 91 5.07 -8.44 8.49
CA ASP A 91 6.22 -8.62 7.62
C ASP A 91 7.16 -7.41 7.64
N MET A 92 6.66 -6.19 7.89
CA MET A 92 7.53 -5.03 8.15
C MET A 92 8.41 -5.22 9.39
N ARG A 93 7.87 -5.85 10.44
CA ARG A 93 8.68 -6.20 11.62
C ARG A 93 9.70 -7.27 11.27
N LEU A 94 9.28 -8.32 10.55
CA LEU A 94 10.15 -9.41 10.13
C LEU A 94 11.33 -8.92 9.27
N TYR A 95 11.06 -7.99 8.36
CA TYR A 95 12.07 -7.43 7.47
C TYR A 95 12.83 -6.24 8.06
N ASN A 96 12.68 -5.94 9.35
CA ASN A 96 13.34 -4.82 10.02
C ASN A 96 13.16 -3.52 9.24
N ALA A 97 11.90 -3.14 8.99
CA ALA A 97 11.56 -1.88 8.34
C ALA A 97 12.20 -0.69 9.09
N PRO A 98 12.69 0.35 8.38
CA PRO A 98 13.16 1.56 9.03
C PRO A 98 12.06 2.16 9.94
N PRO A 99 12.38 2.65 11.15
CA PRO A 99 11.38 3.12 12.10
C PRO A 99 10.42 4.17 11.53
N LYS A 100 10.95 5.15 10.79
CA LYS A 100 10.16 6.20 10.13
C LYS A 100 9.16 5.62 9.11
N LEU A 101 9.57 4.62 8.32
CA LEU A 101 8.67 3.94 7.38
C LEU A 101 7.57 3.21 8.15
N PHE A 102 7.95 2.47 9.19
CA PHE A 102 7.01 1.69 9.98
C PHE A 102 5.95 2.58 10.65
N GLU A 103 6.35 3.73 11.20
CA GLU A 103 5.41 4.71 11.76
C GLU A 103 4.42 5.25 10.73
N LEU A 104 4.88 5.59 9.52
CA LEU A 104 4.02 6.04 8.43
C LEU A 104 2.98 4.97 8.06
N VAL A 105 3.43 3.73 7.96
CA VAL A 105 2.55 2.59 7.62
C VAL A 105 1.54 2.30 8.73
N ILE A 106 1.94 2.39 9.99
CA ILE A 106 1.02 2.26 11.13
C ILE A 106 -0.04 3.36 11.10
N ARG A 107 0.33 4.61 10.77
CA ARG A 107 -0.62 5.71 10.62
C ARG A 107 -1.63 5.43 9.51
N LEU A 108 -1.17 5.10 8.31
CA LEU A 108 -2.02 4.75 7.16
C LEU A 108 -2.96 3.58 7.49
N SER A 109 -2.44 2.54 8.15
CA SER A 109 -3.21 1.35 8.55
C SER A 109 -4.37 1.71 9.49
N ARG A 110 -4.13 2.58 10.48
CA ARG A 110 -5.19 3.01 11.41
C ARG A 110 -6.29 3.79 10.69
N GLU A 111 -5.91 4.68 9.78
CA GLU A 111 -6.87 5.48 9.00
C GLU A 111 -7.72 4.58 8.09
N LEU A 112 -7.10 3.63 7.39
CA LEU A 112 -7.79 2.65 6.56
C LEU A 112 -8.78 1.79 7.36
N LEU A 113 -8.36 1.27 8.52
CA LEU A 113 -9.26 0.47 9.37
C LEU A 113 -10.48 1.27 9.82
N HIS A 114 -10.28 2.53 10.23
CA HIS A 114 -11.37 3.40 10.66
C HIS A 114 -12.40 3.66 9.55
N LEU A 115 -11.94 3.90 8.33
CA LEU A 115 -12.82 4.08 7.18
C LEU A 115 -13.52 2.79 6.78
N SER A 116 -12.80 1.66 6.78
CA SER A 116 -13.39 0.35 6.46
C SER A 116 -14.49 -0.06 7.44
N SER A 117 -14.36 0.30 8.72
CA SER A 117 -15.40 0.03 9.73
C SER A 117 -16.61 0.96 9.64
N SER A 118 -16.46 2.13 9.01
CA SER A 118 -17.53 3.13 8.90
C SER A 118 -18.41 2.93 7.65
N ASN A 119 -17.94 2.12 6.70
CA ASN A 119 -18.62 1.81 5.43
C ASN A 119 -19.40 0.48 5.49
N VAL A 120 -19.56 -0.11 6.69
CA VAL A 120 -20.39 -1.30 6.96
C VAL A 120 -21.67 -0.88 7.65
#